data_AF-A0A316SLU0-F1
#
_entry.id   AF-A0A316SLU0-F1
#
_cell.length_a   1.000
_cell.length_b   1.000
_cell.length_c   1.000
_cell.angle_alpha   90.00
_cell.angle_beta   90.00
_cell.angle_gamma   90.00
#
_symmetry.space_group_name_H-M   'P 1'
#
loop_
_entity.id
_entity.type
_entity.pdbx_description
1 polymer ?
#
loop_
_entity_poly.entity_id
_entity_poly.type
_entity_poly.pdbx_seq_one_letter_code
_entity_poly.pdbx_strand_id
1 'polypeptide(L)'
;MIERLIKLKASVCLFIHNFAVPFDNNQAERDVRNVKTKSKVSGCFRSMKGARNYLTITSFISTARKQGKDAFEALTAAFNGNAEIVLG
;
A
#
# COMPACT_ATOMS: atom_id res chain seq x y z
N MET A 1 18.21 -15.73 -2.60
CA MET A 1 17.40 -15.15 -1.50
C MET A 1 18.30 -14.65 -0.36
N ILE A 2 19.20 -15.49 0.18
CA ILE A 2 20.16 -15.12 1.25
C ILE A 2 21.06 -13.95 0.85
N GLU A 3 21.63 -13.95 -0.36
CA GLU A 3 22.48 -12.85 -0.86
C GLU A 3 21.78 -11.49 -0.85
N ARG A 4 20.47 -11.45 -1.13
CA ARG A 4 19.68 -10.21 -1.11
C ARG A 4 19.43 -9.72 0.31
N LEU A 5 19.27 -10.64 1.27
CA LEU A 5 19.17 -10.28 2.70
C LEU A 5 20.50 -9.76 3.23
N ILE A 6 21.63 -10.37 2.83
CA ILE A 6 22.97 -9.87 3.19
C ILE A 6 23.19 -8.47 2.60
N LYS A 7 22.87 -8.27 1.31
CA LYS A 7 22.99 -6.96 0.65
C LYS A 7 22.13 -5.88 1.30
N LEU A 8 20.96 -6.23 1.83
CA LEU A 8 20.00 -5.31 2.45
C LEU A 8 19.99 -5.41 3.98
N LYS A 9 21.04 -5.96 4.60
CA LYS A 9 21.10 -6.23 6.04
C LYS A 9 20.73 -5.01 6.89
N ALA A 10 21.21 -3.82 6.52
CA ALA A 10 20.90 -2.58 7.24
C ALA A 10 19.39 -2.28 7.25
N SER A 11 18.72 -2.43 6.11
CA SER A 11 17.27 -2.20 5.99
C SER A 11 16.47 -3.30 6.68
N VAL A 12 16.88 -4.57 6.54
CA VAL A 12 16.19 -5.71 7.16
C VAL A 12 16.30 -5.67 8.69
N CYS A 13 17.43 -5.22 9.23
CA CYS A 13 17.66 -5.09 10.67
C CYS A 13 17.29 -3.72 11.25
N LEU A 14 16.65 -2.83 10.47
CA LEU A 14 16.35 -1.47 10.91
C LEU A 14 15.47 -1.42 12.17
N PHE A 15 14.59 -2.41 12.35
CA PHE A 15 13.72 -2.55 13.53
C PHE A 15 14.49 -2.65 14.86
N ILE A 16 15.78 -3.03 14.83
CA ILE A 16 16.64 -3.09 16.03
C ILE A 16 16.98 -1.68 16.54
N HIS A 17 17.11 -0.73 15.62
CA HIS A 17 17.55 0.64 15.93
C HIS A 17 16.40 1.66 15.87
N ASN A 18 15.35 1.37 15.10
CA ASN A 18 14.17 2.21 14.97
C ASN A 18 12.90 1.41 15.29
N PHE A 19 12.38 1.59 16.51
CA PHE A 19 11.19 0.89 16.99
C PHE A 19 9.89 1.30 16.29
N ALA A 20 9.88 2.37 15.49
CA ALA A 20 8.75 2.70 14.62
C ALA A 20 8.66 1.75 13.41
N VAL A 21 9.72 1.01 13.09
CA VAL A 21 9.74 0.03 12.01
C VAL A 21 9.44 -1.36 12.57
N PRO A 22 8.36 -2.03 12.13
CA PRO A 22 8.05 -3.38 12.59
C PRO A 22 9.12 -4.38 12.09
N PHE A 23 9.31 -5.47 12.84
CA PHE A 23 10.25 -6.53 12.46
C PHE A 23 9.77 -7.34 11.23
N ASP A 24 8.47 -7.30 10.95
CA ASP A 24 7.83 -8.05 9.88
C ASP A 24 7.55 -7.18 8.64
N ASN A 25 7.32 -7.85 7.52
CA ASN A 25 6.94 -7.23 6.26
C ASN A 25 5.43 -7.31 5.99
N ASN A 26 4.61 -7.62 7.00
CA ASN A 26 3.19 -7.95 6.81
C ASN A 26 2.41 -6.79 6.21
N GLN A 27 2.82 -5.55 6.49
CA GLN A 27 2.16 -4.37 5.94
C GLN A 27 2.40 -4.25 4.43
N ALA A 28 3.65 -4.36 3.98
CA ALA A 28 3.95 -4.27 2.55
C ALA A 28 3.29 -5.41 1.78
N GLU A 29 3.30 -6.63 2.33
CA GLU A 29 2.63 -7.77 1.71
C GLU A 29 1.12 -7.58 1.61
N ARG A 30 0.48 -7.03 2.65
CA ARG A 30 -0.94 -6.67 2.62
C ARG A 30 -1.24 -5.67 1.51
N ASP A 31 -0.38 -4.67 1.33
CA ASP A 31 -0.55 -3.62 0.33
C ASP A 31 -0.46 -4.13 -1.12
N VAL A 32 0.31 -5.19 -1.42
CA VAL A 32 0.37 -5.81 -2.76
C VAL A 32 -0.60 -6.98 -2.96
N ARG A 33 -1.12 -7.57 -1.87
CA ARG A 33 -2.00 -8.75 -1.94
C ARG A 33 -3.26 -8.50 -2.76
N ASN A 34 -3.84 -7.31 -2.64
CA ASN A 34 -5.02 -6.88 -3.38
C ASN A 34 -4.87 -7.02 -4.91
N VAL A 35 -3.69 -6.72 -5.45
CA VAL A 35 -3.36 -6.89 -6.88
C VAL A 35 -3.46 -8.36 -7.26
N LYS A 36 -2.83 -9.24 -6.47
CA LYS A 36 -2.86 -10.68 -6.74
C LYS A 36 -4.27 -11.25 -6.61
N THR A 37 -5.03 -10.82 -5.61
CA THR A 37 -6.44 -11.21 -5.43
C THR A 37 -7.29 -10.75 -6.60
N LYS A 38 -7.11 -9.50 -7.07
CA LYS A 38 -7.83 -8.98 -8.23
C LYS A 38 -7.52 -9.78 -9.50
N SER A 39 -6.26 -10.13 -9.71
CA SER A 39 -5.82 -10.98 -10.83
C SER A 39 -6.36 -12.40 -10.78
N LYS A 40 -6.34 -13.05 -9.60
CA LYS A 40 -6.63 -14.48 -9.46
C LYS A 40 -8.12 -14.78 -9.22
N VAL A 41 -8.82 -13.91 -8.49
CA VAL A 41 -10.16 -14.20 -7.94
C VAL A 41 -11.21 -13.23 -8.48
N SER A 42 -10.90 -11.94 -8.60
CA SER A 42 -11.91 -10.92 -8.96
C SER A 42 -11.92 -10.53 -10.44
N GLY A 43 -11.83 -11.53 -11.34
CA GLY A 43 -12.02 -11.37 -12.79
C GLY A 43 -10.84 -10.81 -13.58
N CYS A 44 -9.67 -10.65 -12.95
CA CYS A 44 -8.44 -10.11 -13.55
C CYS A 44 -8.58 -8.68 -14.11
N PHE A 45 -7.47 -8.13 -14.61
CA PHE A 45 -7.43 -6.84 -15.28
C PHE A 45 -7.61 -7.05 -16.78
N ARG A 46 -8.59 -6.36 -17.37
CA ARG A 46 -8.86 -6.41 -18.82
C ARG A 46 -8.03 -5.42 -19.64
N SER A 47 -7.39 -4.45 -18.98
CA SER A 47 -6.52 -3.47 -19.62
C SER A 47 -5.51 -2.88 -18.62
N MET A 48 -4.38 -2.40 -19.13
CA MET A 48 -3.37 -1.70 -18.32
C MET A 48 -3.92 -0.41 -17.71
N LYS A 49 -4.81 0.30 -18.41
CA LYS A 49 -5.50 1.48 -17.88
C LYS A 49 -6.35 1.14 -16.66
N GLY A 50 -7.13 0.07 -16.73
CA GLY A 50 -7.92 -0.41 -15.59
C GLY A 50 -7.06 -0.83 -14.41
N ALA A 51 -5.93 -1.49 -14.65
CA ALA A 51 -4.97 -1.85 -13.60
C ALA A 51 -4.37 -0.63 -12.92
N ARG A 52 -3.96 0.39 -13.70
CA ARG A 52 -3.44 1.66 -13.14
C ARG A 52 -4.48 2.37 -12.30
N ASN A 53 -5.71 2.52 -12.80
CA ASN A 53 -6.79 3.16 -12.03
C ASN A 53 -7.06 2.41 -10.71
N TYR A 54 -7.09 1.07 -10.75
CA TYR A 54 -7.25 0.25 -9.55
C TYR A 54 -6.13 0.49 -8.54
N LEU A 55 -4.87 0.51 -9.01
CA LEU A 55 -3.71 0.78 -8.16
C LEU A 55 -3.77 2.19 -7.55
N THR A 56 -4.15 3.21 -8.31
CA THR A 56 -4.31 4.59 -7.80
C THR A 56 -5.33 4.67 -6.67
N ILE A 57 -6.50 4.06 -6.84
CA ILE A 57 -7.56 4.08 -5.82
C ILE A 57 -7.13 3.30 -4.58
N THR A 58 -6.57 2.10 -4.77
CA THR A 58 -6.20 1.24 -3.64
C THR A 58 -4.99 1.74 -2.88
N SER A 59 -4.01 2.36 -3.55
CA SER A 59 -2.88 3.02 -2.88
C SER A 59 -3.35 4.22 -2.06
N PHE A 60 -4.23 5.06 -2.61
CA PHE A 60 -4.82 6.19 -1.89
C PHE A 60 -5.55 5.75 -0.62
N ILE A 61 -6.38 4.71 -0.70
CA ILE A 61 -7.07 4.15 0.48
C ILE A 61 -6.09 3.55 1.49
N SER A 62 -5.03 2.87 1.04
CA SER A 62 -3.98 2.35 1.95
C SER A 62 -3.30 3.50 2.70
N THR A 63 -2.97 4.60 2.01
CA THR A 63 -2.41 5.81 2.64
C THR A 63 -3.37 6.42 3.66
N ALA A 64 -4.65 6.59 3.31
CA ALA A 64 -5.66 7.11 4.23
C ALA A 64 -5.71 6.30 5.54
N ARG A 65 -5.75 4.96 5.42
CA ARG A 65 -5.77 4.06 6.58
C ARG A 65 -4.50 4.17 7.43
N LYS A 66 -3.34 4.33 6.80
CA LYS A 66 -2.06 4.53 7.52
C LYS A 66 -2.03 5.84 8.30
N GLN A 67 -2.76 6.86 7.84
CA GLN A 67 -2.96 8.12 8.55
C GLN A 67 -4.15 8.09 9.52
N GLY A 68 -4.75 6.91 9.77
CA GLY A 68 -5.89 6.76 10.69
C GLY A 68 -7.23 7.30 10.15
N LYS A 69 -7.34 7.55 8.85
CA LYS A 69 -8.55 8.09 8.21
C LYS A 69 -9.43 6.97 7.67
N ASP A 70 -10.75 7.17 7.73
CA ASP A 70 -11.70 6.25 7.12
C ASP A 70 -11.64 6.32 5.58
N ALA A 71 -11.85 5.17 4.94
CA ALA A 71 -11.75 5.06 3.48
C ALA A 71 -12.86 5.82 2.74
N PHE A 72 -14.08 5.83 3.27
CA PHE A 72 -15.21 6.51 2.67
C PHE A 72 -15.07 8.03 2.78
N GLU A 73 -14.65 8.52 3.96
CA GLU A 73 -14.35 9.94 4.16
C GLU A 73 -13.22 10.41 3.25
N ALA A 74 -12.14 9.63 3.16
CA ALA A 74 -11.01 9.92 2.28
C ALA A 74 -11.43 10.04 0.81
N LEU A 75 -12.25 9.10 0.32
CA LEU A 75 -12.73 9.12 -1.06
C LEU A 75 -13.66 10.31 -1.30
N THR A 76 -14.60 10.57 -0.38
CA THR A 76 -15.50 11.72 -0.45
C THR A 76 -14.73 13.04 -0.51
N ALA A 77 -13.73 13.20 0.35
CA ALA A 77 -12.85 14.36 0.35
C ALA A 77 -12.09 14.51 -0.98
N ALA A 78 -11.55 13.41 -1.52
CA ALA A 78 -10.84 13.43 -2.80
C ALA A 78 -11.76 13.83 -3.97
N PHE A 79 -12.99 13.33 -4.02
CA PHE A 79 -13.96 13.71 -5.05
C PHE A 79 -14.44 15.16 -4.92
N ASN A 80 -14.44 15.72 -3.71
CA ASN A 80 -14.73 17.13 -3.44
C ASN A 80 -13.53 18.07 -3.67
N GLY A 81 -12.39 17.56 -4.18
CA GLY A 81 -11.18 18.34 -4.45
C GLY A 81 -10.23 18.52 -3.27
N ASN A 82 -10.54 17.92 -2.11
CA ASN A 82 -9.77 18.05 -0.87
C ASN A 82 -8.91 16.79 -0.59
N ALA A 83 -8.26 16.25 -1.62
CA ALA A 83 -7.44 15.04 -1.51
C ALA A 83 -6.20 15.22 -0.60
N GLU A 84 -5.76 16.47 -0.39
CA GLU A 84 -4.65 16.81 0.50
C GLU A 84 -4.91 16.41 1.95
N ILE A 85 -6.18 16.27 2.35
CA ILE A 85 -6.53 15.76 3.68
C ILE A 85 -5.87 14.39 3.91
N VAL A 86 -5.62 13.57 2.89
CA VAL A 86 -4.98 12.25 2.98
C VAL A 86 -3.52 12.26 2.51
N LEU A 87 -3.15 13.19 1.63
CA LEU A 87 -1.82 13.25 1.01
C LEU A 87 -0.87 14.24 1.69
N GLY A 88 -1.36 14.97 2.69
CA GLY A 88 -0.59 15.93 3.50
C GLY A 88 0.66 15.32 4.11
#